data_AF-A0A829W6Q7-F1
#
_entry.id   AF-A0A829W6Q7-F1
#
_cell.length_a   1.000
_cell.length_b   1.000
_cell.length_c   1.000
_cell.angle_alpha   90.00
_cell.angle_beta   90.00
_cell.angle_gamma   90.00
#
_symmetry.space_group_name_H-M   'P 1'
#
loop_
_entity.id
_entity.type
_entity.pdbx_description
1 polymer ?
#
loop_
_entity_poly.entity_id
_entity_poly.type
_entity_poly.pdbx_seq_one_letter_code
_entity_poly.pdbx_strand_id
1 'polypeptide(L)'
;MQNNLIKAGKTVQYFTILATVTRLEEQDKYEGMLLLRQKGKERARYEASDIRVLSKSKETVYKQLRQIAELYPPKEDIHILDLEENKA
;
A
#
# COMPACT_ATOMS: atom_id res chain seq x y z
N MET A 1 5.67 -34.21 16.92
CA MET A 1 5.78 -32.85 16.36
C MET A 1 4.76 -31.97 17.07
N GLN A 2 5.22 -31.04 17.90
CA GLN A 2 4.36 -30.11 18.65
C GLN A 2 3.93 -28.98 17.70
N ASN A 3 2.64 -28.86 17.45
CA ASN A 3 2.07 -27.70 16.75
C ASN A 3 2.19 -26.48 17.66
N ASN A 4 3.25 -25.69 17.47
CA ASN A 4 3.34 -24.37 18.05
C ASN A 4 2.31 -23.49 17.34
N LEU A 5 1.12 -23.39 17.92
CA LEU A 5 0.17 -22.31 17.65
C LEU A 5 0.92 -21.00 17.85
N ILE A 6 1.32 -20.36 16.74
CA ILE A 6 1.86 -19.01 16.75
C ILE A 6 0.73 -18.12 17.29
N LYS A 7 0.78 -17.83 18.60
CA LYS A 7 -0.02 -16.75 19.18
C LYS A 7 0.26 -15.53 18.31
N ALA A 8 -0.78 -14.93 17.74
CA ALA A 8 -0.70 -13.69 17.00
C ALA A 8 0.04 -12.67 17.89
N GLY A 9 1.35 -12.57 17.69
CA GLY A 9 2.20 -11.67 18.44
C GLY A 9 1.67 -10.27 18.20
N LYS A 10 1.56 -9.49 19.29
CA LYS A 10 1.13 -8.09 19.30
C LYS A 10 1.43 -7.44 17.97
N THR A 11 0.39 -7.22 17.18
CA THR A 11 0.44 -6.70 15.82
C THR A 11 1.32 -5.46 15.83
N VAL A 12 2.49 -5.55 15.21
CA VAL A 12 3.31 -4.37 15.03
C VAL A 12 2.53 -3.50 14.05
N GLN A 13 1.90 -2.43 14.57
CA GLN A 13 0.95 -1.63 13.80
C GLN A 13 1.66 -1.07 12.57
N TYR A 14 1.28 -1.52 11.37
CA TYR A 14 1.66 -0.89 10.12
C TYR A 14 0.70 0.26 9.85
N PHE A 15 1.22 1.37 9.35
CA PHE A 15 0.44 2.54 8.94
C PHE A 15 0.69 2.86 7.48
N THR A 16 -0.36 3.28 6.80
CA THR A 16 -0.27 3.81 5.44
C THR A 16 0.46 5.15 5.47
N ILE A 17 1.52 5.29 4.65
CA ILE A 17 2.23 6.56 4.48
C ILE A 17 1.94 7.18 3.13
N LEU A 18 1.82 6.35 2.10
CA LEU A 18 1.70 6.80 0.73
C LEU A 18 0.84 5.81 -0.04
N ALA A 19 -0.08 6.33 -0.84
CA ALA A 19 -0.78 5.57 -1.86
C ALA A 19 -0.63 6.34 -3.18
N THR A 20 -0.17 5.69 -4.23
CA THR A 20 -0.01 6.30 -5.55
C THR A 20 -0.64 5.45 -6.63
N VAL A 21 -1.11 6.08 -7.69
CA VAL A 21 -1.48 5.41 -8.95
C VAL A 21 -0.66 6.02 -10.07
N THR A 22 -0.01 5.16 -10.86
CA THR A 22 0.87 5.55 -11.96
C THR A 22 0.58 4.68 -13.17
N ARG A 23 0.66 5.25 -14.37
CA ARG A 23 0.64 4.45 -15.61
C ARG A 23 2.04 3.95 -15.95
N LEU A 24 2.13 2.65 -16.18
CA LEU A 24 3.30 1.96 -16.73
C LEU A 24 3.14 1.91 -18.25
N GLU A 25 3.66 2.93 -18.94
CA GLU A 25 3.49 3.12 -20.40
C GLU A 25 3.99 1.91 -21.20
N GLU A 26 5.16 1.35 -20.85
CA GLU A 26 5.74 0.19 -21.52
C GLU A 26 4.89 -1.09 -21.44
N GLN A 27 4.02 -1.18 -20.42
CA GLN A 27 3.22 -2.39 -20.14
C GLN A 27 1.73 -2.20 -20.44
N ASP A 28 1.33 -0.99 -20.86
CA ASP A 28 -0.06 -0.54 -21.03
C ASP A 28 -0.96 -0.93 -19.84
N LYS A 29 -0.48 -0.61 -18.63
CA LYS A 29 -1.16 -0.90 -17.36
C LYS A 29 -1.00 0.26 -16.38
N TYR A 30 -1.80 0.24 -15.34
CA TYR A 30 -1.68 1.07 -14.15
C TYR A 30 -1.11 0.25 -13.00
N GLU A 31 -0.23 0.87 -12.23
CA GLU A 31 0.29 0.40 -10.96
C GLU A 31 -0.25 1.27 -9.83
N GLY A 32 -0.90 0.65 -8.87
CA GLY A 32 -1.19 1.22 -7.57
C GLY A 32 -0.13 0.76 -6.59
N MET A 33 0.51 1.68 -5.88
CA MET A 33 1.50 1.35 -4.86
C MET A 33 1.04 1.91 -3.52
N LEU A 34 0.99 1.05 -2.50
CA LEU A 34 0.71 1.41 -1.11
C LEU A 34 1.96 1.19 -0.28
N LEU A 35 2.53 2.26 0.27
CA LEU A 35 3.68 2.19 1.16
C LEU A 35 3.21 2.16 2.62
N LEU A 36 3.61 1.11 3.32
CA LEU A 36 3.32 0.87 4.72
C LEU A 36 4.59 1.01 5.56
N ARG A 37 4.46 1.59 6.76
CA ARG A 37 5.54 1.64 7.76
C ARG A 37 5.11 1.07 9.09
N GLN A 38 6.02 0.31 9.67
CA GLN A 38 5.85 -0.28 10.98
C GLN A 38 6.08 0.73 12.11
N LYS A 39 5.19 0.77 13.12
CA LYS A 39 5.33 1.59 14.33
C LYS A 39 6.66 1.33 15.02
N GLY A 40 7.35 2.39 15.44
CA GLY A 40 8.61 2.27 16.18
C GLY A 40 9.83 1.93 15.33
N LYS A 41 9.67 1.81 14.00
CA LYS A 41 10.77 1.64 13.03
C LYS A 41 10.86 2.78 12.04
N GLU A 42 10.51 3.99 12.47
CA GLU A 42 10.47 5.21 11.65
C GLU A 42 11.82 5.56 11.00
N ARG A 43 12.94 5.12 11.60
CA ARG A 43 14.31 5.39 11.15
C ARG A 43 14.96 4.25 10.38
N ALA A 44 14.28 3.10 10.22
CA ALA A 44 14.82 1.98 9.48
C ALA A 44 14.68 2.25 7.97
N ARG A 45 15.79 2.56 7.29
CA ARG A 45 15.86 2.83 5.85
C ARG A 45 15.31 1.70 4.95
N TYR A 46 15.11 0.50 5.48
CA TYR A 46 14.87 -0.73 4.71
C TYR A 46 13.61 -1.52 5.11
N GLU A 47 12.75 -0.97 5.99
CA GLU A 47 11.61 -1.71 6.55
C GLU A 47 10.24 -1.11 6.19
N ALA A 48 10.17 -0.35 5.10
CA ALA A 48 8.88 -0.03 4.50
C ALA A 48 8.42 -1.25 3.67
N SER A 49 7.20 -1.69 3.88
CA SER A 49 6.57 -2.73 3.05
C SER A 49 5.72 -2.05 2.01
N ASP A 50 5.86 -2.42 0.74
CA ASP A 50 4.98 -1.96 -0.32
C ASP A 50 4.01 -3.05 -0.77
N ILE A 51 2.76 -2.65 -1.04
CA ILE A 51 1.77 -3.47 -1.73
C ILE A 51 1.54 -2.87 -3.10
N ARG A 52 1.59 -3.71 -4.13
CA ARG A 52 1.38 -3.30 -5.53
C ARG A 52 0.14 -3.94 -6.11
N VAL A 53 -0.62 -3.15 -6.85
CA VAL A 53 -1.82 -3.56 -7.58
C VAL A 53 -1.61 -3.20 -9.04
N LEU A 54 -1.72 -4.18 -9.94
CA LEU A 54 -1.56 -3.96 -11.38
C LEU A 54 -2.86 -4.25 -12.12
N SER A 55 -3.32 -3.32 -12.96
CA SER A 55 -4.49 -3.53 -13.82
C SER A 55 -4.42 -2.65 -15.06
N LYS A 56 -5.09 -3.06 -16.15
CA LYS A 56 -5.29 -2.19 -17.32
C LYS A 56 -6.29 -1.05 -17.04
N SER A 57 -7.13 -1.20 -16.02
CA SER A 57 -8.11 -0.19 -15.62
C SER A 57 -7.61 0.59 -14.42
N LYS A 58 -7.44 1.91 -14.60
CA LYS A 58 -7.10 2.87 -13.54
C LYS A 58 -8.09 2.80 -12.39
N GLU A 59 -9.39 2.76 -12.69
CA GLU A 59 -10.46 2.69 -11.69
C GLU A 59 -10.37 1.41 -10.83
N THR A 60 -10.05 0.26 -11.45
CA THR A 60 -9.83 -0.98 -10.71
C THR A 60 -8.66 -0.86 -9.74
N VAL A 61 -7.55 -0.26 -10.17
CA VAL A 61 -6.40 -0.01 -9.29
C VAL A 61 -6.82 0.88 -8.12
N TYR A 62 -7.50 2.00 -8.38
CA TYR A 62 -7.99 2.90 -7.34
C TYR A 62 -8.85 2.19 -6.30
N LYS A 63 -9.85 1.43 -6.75
CA LYS A 63 -10.77 0.72 -5.86
C LYS A 63 -10.05 -0.30 -4.99
N GLN A 64 -9.19 -1.12 -5.59
CA GLN A 64 -8.44 -2.14 -4.85
C GLN A 64 -7.43 -1.52 -3.89
N LEU A 65 -6.70 -0.49 -4.33
CA LEU A 65 -5.73 0.20 -3.50
C LEU A 65 -6.40 0.83 -2.28
N ARG A 66 -7.56 1.48 -2.47
CA ARG A 66 -8.36 2.04 -1.37
C ARG A 66 -8.82 0.96 -0.39
N GLN A 67 -9.38 -0.15 -0.88
CA GLN A 67 -9.83 -1.26 -0.05
C GLN A 67 -8.70 -1.87 0.78
N ILE A 68 -7.51 -2.03 0.19
CA ILE A 68 -6.33 -2.52 0.91
C ILE A 68 -5.89 -1.49 1.95
N ALA A 69 -5.87 -0.22 1.59
CA ALA A 69 -5.42 0.85 2.44
C ALA A 69 -6.31 1.03 3.69
N GLU A 70 -7.64 0.82 3.57
CA GLU A 70 -8.60 0.80 4.70
C GLU A 70 -8.32 -0.28 5.76
N LEU A 71 -7.55 -1.33 5.42
CA LEU A 71 -7.10 -2.35 6.38
C LEU A 71 -6.00 -1.84 7.31
N TYR A 72 -5.34 -0.74 6.94
CA TYR A 72 -4.23 -0.15 7.68
C TYR A 72 -4.61 1.25 8.19
N PRO A 73 -4.28 1.61 9.44
CA PRO A 73 -4.49 2.97 9.93
C PRO A 73 -3.63 4.01 9.15
N PRO A 74 -4.11 5.25 8.97
CA PRO A 74 -5.47 5.73 9.27
C PRO A 74 -6.48 5.18 8.26
N LYS A 75 -7.66 4.76 8.73
CA LYS A 75 -8.63 4.04 7.89
C LYS A 75 -9.41 4.93 6.93
N GLU A 76 -9.53 6.23 7.20
CA GLU A 76 -10.49 7.10 6.50
C GLU A 76 -9.88 8.32 5.79
N ASP A 77 -8.58 8.59 5.95
CA ASP A 77 -7.91 9.80 5.43
C ASP A 77 -6.83 9.50 4.37
N ILE A 78 -6.97 8.41 3.62
CA ILE A 78 -5.94 7.98 2.66
C ILE A 78 -6.14 8.72 1.34
N HIS A 79 -5.31 9.73 1.12
CA HIS A 79 -5.22 10.40 -0.17
C HIS A 79 -4.37 9.58 -1.13
N ILE A 80 -4.97 9.15 -2.24
CA ILE A 80 -4.27 8.45 -3.32
C ILE A 80 -3.79 9.50 -4.32
N LEU A 81 -2.47 9.59 -4.49
CA LEU A 81 -1.86 10.51 -5.44
C LEU A 81 -1.89 9.93 -6.85
N ASP A 82 -2.57 10.63 -7.75
CA ASP A 82 -2.50 10.36 -9.18
C ASP A 82 -1.26 10.99 -9.78
N LEU A 83 -0.31 10.17 -10.20
CA LEU A 83 0.94 10.68 -10.79
C LEU A 83 0.80 11.00 -12.28
N GLU A 84 -0.35 10.71 -12.91
CA GLU A 84 -0.62 11.20 -14.27
C GLU A 84 -1.16 12.63 -14.28
N GLU A 85 -2.02 13.00 -13.32
CA GLU A 85 -2.59 14.35 -13.25
C GLU A 85 -1.55 15.43 -12.95
N ASN A 86 -0.42 15.05 -12.32
CA ASN A 86 0.68 15.95 -11.98
C ASN A 86 1.75 16.11 -13.08
N LYS A 87 1.53 15.57 -14.29
CA LYS A 87 2.44 15.77 -15.45
C LYS A 87 2.19 17.08 -16.22
N ALA A 88 1.41 18.01 -15.66
CA ALA A 88 1.10 19.33 -16.25
C ALA A 88 2.27 20.32 -16.17
#